data_AF-F4PWR3-F1
#
_entry.id   AF-F4PWR3-F1
#
_cell.length_a   1.000
_cell.length_b   1.000
_cell.length_c   1.000
_cell.angle_alpha   90.00
_cell.angle_beta   90.00
_cell.angle_gamma   90.00
#
_symmetry.space_group_name_H-M   'P 1'
#
loop_
_entity.id
_entity.type
_entity.pdbx_description
1 polymer ?
#
loop_
_entity_poly.entity_id
_entity_poly.type
_entity_poly.pdbx_seq_one_letter_code
_entity_poly.pdbx_strand_id
1 'polypeptide(L)'
;MSQIRKANPMNSFACTPEQVTSCFEGGSYNLCMVSVPFSKGTAELGGQSFPITFKPSSVYCHLIGEKQITTPTTIDTEKFFGFGPTDTPASESQRKTVSANIQLTYNDFPIQNDFNYGYSIPNSTSNPFTTESVNPDYYGIFQQKIQYMYRFSEAENDFATVRAELEKLGMVEGKSYSTYTDTKNVTYMFYLVEVHKNAVMLIPASKAWNAGITFDFVQNSFCGSNKSRQKVVLRLADCDPK
;
A
#
# COMPACT_ATOMS: atom_id res chain seq x y z
N MET A 1 -3.08 -9.13 37.22
CA MET A 1 -3.97 -8.12 36.60
C MET A 1 -3.19 -7.42 35.49
N SER A 2 -3.37 -7.86 34.25
CA SER A 2 -2.71 -7.25 33.08
C SER A 2 -3.57 -6.07 32.61
N GLN A 3 -3.03 -4.84 32.68
CA GLN A 3 -3.67 -3.68 32.08
C GLN A 3 -3.55 -3.79 30.56
N ILE A 4 -4.65 -4.15 29.90
CA ILE A 4 -4.81 -4.05 28.46
C ILE A 4 -4.73 -2.56 28.12
N ARG A 5 -3.59 -2.12 27.59
CA ARG A 5 -3.47 -0.78 27.00
C ARG A 5 -4.50 -0.71 25.87
N LYS A 6 -5.44 0.24 25.95
CA LYS A 6 -6.24 0.66 24.79
C LYS A 6 -5.24 1.05 23.70
N ALA A 7 -5.06 0.19 22.71
CA ALA A 7 -4.22 0.50 21.58
C ALA A 7 -4.85 1.74 20.90
N ASN A 8 -4.13 2.86 20.96
CA ASN A 8 -4.47 4.02 20.15
C ASN A 8 -4.30 3.58 18.68
N PRO A 9 -5.31 3.69 17.81
CA PRO A 9 -5.17 3.24 16.41
C PRO A 9 -4.08 4.01 15.63
N MET A 10 -3.60 5.16 16.13
CA MET A 10 -2.35 5.76 15.61
C MET A 10 -1.09 4.94 15.91
N ASN A 11 -1.08 4.13 16.98
CA ASN A 11 0.00 3.19 17.28
C ASN A 11 -0.12 1.86 16.51
N SER A 12 -1.24 1.60 15.79
CA SER A 12 -1.41 0.37 15.00
C SER A 12 -0.98 0.54 13.54
N PHE A 13 -0.83 1.77 13.06
CA PHE A 13 -0.01 2.05 11.90
C PHE A 13 1.42 2.22 12.42
N ALA A 14 2.35 1.36 12.01
CA ALA A 14 3.77 1.47 12.37
C ALA A 14 4.46 2.69 11.70
N CYS A 15 3.74 3.79 11.51
CA CYS A 15 4.27 5.05 11.02
C CYS A 15 4.40 6.00 12.22
N THR A 16 5.58 6.59 12.42
CA THR A 16 5.71 7.67 13.40
C THR A 16 4.90 8.88 12.91
N PRO A 17 4.42 9.77 13.80
CA PRO A 17 3.68 10.97 13.40
C PRO A 17 4.41 11.85 12.36
N GLU A 18 5.74 11.82 12.35
CA GLU A 18 6.61 12.52 11.41
C GLU A 18 6.60 11.91 9.99
N GLN A 19 6.21 10.65 9.87
CA GLN A 19 6.14 9.89 8.62
C GLN A 19 4.77 9.96 7.95
N VAL A 20 3.80 10.65 8.56
CA VAL A 20 2.43 10.74 8.06
C VAL A 20 2.16 12.16 7.60
N THR A 21 1.98 12.36 6.29
CA THR A 21 1.72 13.72 5.75
C THR A 21 0.27 14.14 5.89
N SER A 22 -0.65 13.17 5.84
CA SER A 22 -2.08 13.41 5.97
C SER A 22 -2.80 12.08 6.25
N CYS A 23 -3.72 12.12 7.20
CA CYS A 23 -4.77 11.11 7.37
C CYS A 23 -6.06 11.71 6.82
N PHE A 24 -6.75 11.01 5.93
CA PHE A 24 -8.06 11.50 5.45
C PHE A 24 -9.14 11.17 6.49
N GLU A 25 -9.65 12.19 7.17
CA GLU A 25 -10.75 12.09 8.13
C GLU A 25 -12.11 12.05 7.40
N GLY A 26 -12.50 10.85 6.99
CA GLY A 26 -13.86 10.51 6.54
C GLY A 26 -14.61 9.64 7.54
N GLY A 27 -14.39 9.84 8.84
CA GLY A 27 -15.21 9.25 9.90
C GLY A 27 -14.62 8.09 10.70
N SER A 28 -13.44 7.54 10.37
CA SER A 28 -12.57 6.71 11.25
C SER A 28 -11.40 6.10 10.44
N TYR A 29 -10.20 6.68 10.48
CA TYR A 29 -8.88 6.02 10.28
C TYR A 29 -8.72 4.86 9.27
N ASN A 30 -8.76 5.10 7.94
CA ASN A 30 -8.58 4.02 6.94
C ASN A 30 -7.44 4.18 5.94
N LEU A 31 -6.84 5.36 5.80
CA LEU A 31 -5.73 5.62 4.86
C LEU A 31 -4.80 6.68 5.45
N CYS A 32 -3.52 6.33 5.56
CA CYS A 32 -2.43 7.21 5.97
C CYS A 32 -1.48 7.38 4.79
N MET A 33 -1.24 8.63 4.38
CA MET A 33 -0.24 8.94 3.36
C MET A 33 1.15 9.00 3.99
N VAL A 34 2.13 8.41 3.32
CA VAL A 34 3.48 8.25 3.85
C VAL A 34 4.44 9.32 3.30
N SER A 35 5.13 9.98 4.22
CA SER A 35 6.04 11.12 4.01
C SER A 35 7.51 10.73 4.15
N VAL A 36 7.98 9.76 3.37
CA VAL A 36 9.41 9.39 3.35
C VAL A 36 10.08 9.77 2.02
N PRO A 37 11.41 10.02 2.01
CA PRO A 37 12.20 10.18 0.80
C PRO A 37 12.11 8.96 -0.13
N PHE A 38 12.43 9.18 -1.40
CA PHE A 38 12.60 8.09 -2.35
C PHE A 38 13.94 7.39 -2.16
N SER A 39 13.91 6.06 -2.19
CA SER A 39 15.09 5.21 -2.35
C SER A 39 15.33 4.95 -3.84
N LYS A 40 16.59 4.76 -4.22
CA LYS A 40 16.95 4.33 -5.58
C LYS A 40 16.83 2.82 -5.71
N GLY A 41 16.39 2.35 -6.87
CA GLY A 41 16.28 0.93 -7.15
C GLY A 41 16.22 0.64 -8.64
N THR A 42 15.83 -0.59 -8.95
CA THR A 42 15.64 -1.07 -10.32
C THR A 42 14.26 -1.70 -10.43
N ALA A 43 13.58 -1.55 -11.56
CA ALA A 43 12.40 -2.33 -11.91
C ALA A 43 12.75 -3.29 -13.06
N GLU A 44 12.31 -4.54 -12.96
CA GLU A 44 12.39 -5.48 -14.09
C GLU A 44 11.05 -5.46 -14.83
N LEU A 45 11.03 -5.10 -16.11
CA LEU A 45 9.82 -5.17 -16.95
C LEU A 45 10.19 -5.83 -18.27
N GLY A 46 9.46 -6.86 -18.69
CA GLY A 46 9.75 -7.56 -19.95
C GLY A 46 11.13 -8.20 -20.06
N GLY A 47 11.81 -8.46 -18.93
CA GLY A 47 13.20 -8.94 -18.91
C GLY A 47 14.26 -7.85 -19.11
N GLN A 48 13.87 -6.57 -19.00
CA GLN A 48 14.76 -5.42 -19.01
C GLN A 48 14.76 -4.72 -17.65
N SER A 49 15.94 -4.24 -17.26
CA SER A 49 16.16 -3.47 -16.04
C SER A 49 16.02 -1.97 -16.29
N PHE A 50 15.16 -1.31 -15.52
CA PHE A 50 14.92 0.12 -15.61
C PHE A 50 15.31 0.83 -14.30
N PRO A 51 16.09 1.92 -14.34
CA PRO A 51 16.35 2.72 -13.15
C PRO A 51 15.07 3.38 -12.65
N ILE A 52 14.83 3.25 -11.34
CA ILE A 52 13.67 3.81 -10.67
C ILE A 52 14.05 4.51 -9.37
N THR A 53 13.12 5.33 -8.93
CA THR A 53 13.00 5.73 -7.53
C THR A 53 11.72 5.14 -6.97
N PHE A 54 11.72 4.69 -5.72
CA PHE A 54 10.52 4.14 -5.10
C PHE A 54 10.41 4.49 -3.61
N LYS A 55 9.18 4.41 -3.07
CA LYS A 55 8.90 4.58 -1.64
C LYS A 55 7.56 3.96 -1.25
N PRO A 56 7.31 3.65 0.04
CA PRO A 56 5.94 3.50 0.53
C PRO A 56 5.19 4.83 0.34
N SER A 57 3.99 4.74 -0.26
CA SER A 57 3.13 5.89 -0.55
C SER A 57 1.98 6.01 0.43
N SER A 58 1.43 4.88 0.88
CA SER A 58 0.33 4.86 1.81
C SER A 58 0.22 3.55 2.60
N VAL A 59 -0.43 3.63 3.76
CA VAL A 59 -0.87 2.46 4.54
C VAL A 59 -2.36 2.59 4.79
N TYR A 60 -3.13 1.54 4.52
CA TYR A 60 -4.58 1.63 4.56
C TYR A 60 -5.25 0.32 4.98
N CYS A 61 -6.47 0.40 5.47
CA CYS A 61 -7.26 -0.73 5.95
C CYS A 61 -8.18 -1.24 4.83
N HIS A 62 -8.07 -2.52 4.51
CA HIS A 62 -8.94 -3.20 3.56
C HIS A 62 -9.92 -4.11 4.29
N LEU A 63 -11.21 -4.02 3.98
CA LEU A 63 -12.23 -4.91 4.53
C LEU A 63 -12.04 -6.32 3.95
N ILE A 64 -11.87 -7.32 4.82
CA ILE A 64 -11.66 -8.72 4.45
C ILE A 64 -12.81 -9.64 4.89
N GLY A 65 -13.72 -9.14 5.72
CA GLY A 65 -14.90 -9.86 6.13
C GLY A 65 -15.75 -9.07 7.11
N GLU A 66 -16.93 -9.59 7.40
CA GLU A 66 -17.86 -9.00 8.36
C GLU A 66 -18.48 -10.10 9.22
N LYS A 67 -18.76 -9.80 10.49
CA LYS A 67 -19.31 -10.79 11.42
C LYS A 67 -20.22 -10.15 12.46
N GLN A 68 -21.43 -10.70 12.60
CA GLN A 68 -22.27 -10.45 13.75
C GLN A 68 -21.81 -11.30 14.94
N ILE A 69 -21.62 -10.65 16.09
CA ILE A 69 -21.23 -11.28 17.34
C ILE A 69 -22.33 -11.05 18.36
N THR A 70 -22.88 -12.14 18.89
CA THR A 70 -23.96 -12.11 19.90
C THR A 70 -23.42 -12.38 21.30
N THR A 71 -22.30 -13.09 21.40
CA THR A 71 -21.57 -13.36 22.64
C THR A 71 -20.07 -13.29 22.36
N PRO A 72 -19.25 -12.74 23.29
CA PRO A 72 -17.79 -12.73 23.13
C PRO A 72 -17.28 -14.13 22.80
N THR A 73 -16.55 -14.22 21.70
CA THR A 73 -16.09 -15.47 21.13
C THR A 73 -14.85 -15.25 20.29
N THR A 74 -14.18 -16.37 20.03
CA THR A 74 -13.23 -16.52 18.95
C THR A 74 -13.93 -16.38 17.60
N ILE A 75 -13.31 -15.63 16.69
CA ILE A 75 -13.74 -15.47 15.30
C ILE A 75 -12.68 -16.07 14.38
N ASP A 76 -13.13 -16.98 13.54
CA ASP A 76 -12.34 -17.48 12.42
C ASP A 76 -12.56 -16.59 11.19
N THR A 77 -11.47 -16.19 10.58
CA THR A 77 -11.42 -15.36 9.38
C THR A 77 -10.22 -15.75 8.52
N GLU A 78 -10.06 -15.08 7.39
CA GLU A 78 -8.90 -15.25 6.53
C GLU A 78 -7.91 -14.12 6.77
N LYS A 79 -6.61 -14.44 6.74
CA LYS A 79 -5.55 -13.45 6.68
C LYS A 79 -4.77 -13.62 5.39
N PHE A 80 -4.64 -12.53 4.67
CA PHE A 80 -3.96 -12.50 3.38
C PHE A 80 -2.46 -12.23 3.54
N PHE A 81 -1.68 -12.77 2.62
CA PHE A 81 -0.22 -12.71 2.60
C PHE A 81 0.25 -12.45 1.17
N GLY A 82 1.35 -11.70 1.00
CA GLY A 82 1.94 -11.44 -0.32
C GLY A 82 1.47 -10.13 -0.96
N PHE A 83 1.73 -10.00 -2.26
CA PHE A 83 1.23 -8.89 -3.07
C PHE A 83 -0.29 -8.96 -3.17
N GLY A 84 -0.97 -7.81 -3.11
CA GLY A 84 -2.41 -7.75 -3.34
C GLY A 84 -2.81 -8.25 -4.73
N PRO A 85 -4.05 -8.73 -4.90
CA PRO A 85 -4.52 -9.36 -6.14
C PRO A 85 -4.64 -8.38 -7.31
N THR A 86 -4.75 -7.08 -7.02
CA THR A 86 -4.76 -5.99 -8.00
C THR A 86 -3.34 -5.48 -8.19
N ASP A 87 -2.84 -5.53 -9.42
CA ASP A 87 -1.48 -5.10 -9.84
C ASP A 87 -0.31 -5.90 -9.22
N THR A 88 -0.47 -7.22 -9.13
CA THR A 88 0.60 -8.14 -8.75
C THR A 88 1.70 -8.19 -9.83
N PRO A 89 3.00 -8.09 -9.48
CA PRO A 89 4.07 -8.35 -10.44
C PRO A 89 3.96 -9.79 -10.99
N ALA A 90 3.78 -9.90 -12.31
CA ALA A 90 3.33 -11.14 -12.95
C ALA A 90 4.38 -12.26 -12.89
N SER A 91 5.66 -11.93 -13.10
CA SER A 91 6.74 -12.94 -13.10
C SER A 91 7.51 -13.00 -11.78
N GLU A 92 8.15 -14.14 -11.50
CA GLU A 92 8.98 -14.32 -10.31
C GLU A 92 10.17 -13.36 -10.28
N SER A 93 10.78 -13.06 -11.44
CA SER A 93 11.87 -12.09 -11.55
C SER A 93 11.42 -10.71 -11.10
N GLN A 94 10.24 -10.29 -11.54
CA GLN A 94 9.66 -9.00 -11.15
C GLN A 94 9.34 -8.95 -9.66
N ARG A 95 8.74 -10.01 -9.13
CA ARG A 95 8.47 -10.12 -7.69
C ARG A 95 9.75 -10.03 -6.88
N LYS A 96 10.83 -10.70 -7.30
CA LYS A 96 12.15 -10.63 -6.64
C LYS A 96 12.67 -9.19 -6.60
N THR A 97 12.63 -8.49 -7.73
CA THR A 97 13.09 -7.10 -7.81
C THR A 97 12.24 -6.15 -6.96
N VAL A 98 10.92 -6.25 -7.04
CA VAL A 98 9.99 -5.47 -6.21
C VAL A 98 10.21 -5.78 -4.72
N SER A 99 10.41 -7.05 -4.37
CA SER A 99 10.67 -7.49 -2.99
C SER A 99 11.99 -6.94 -2.46
N ALA A 100 13.05 -6.96 -3.28
CA ALA A 100 14.36 -6.40 -2.92
C ALA A 100 14.26 -4.89 -2.65
N ASN A 101 13.56 -4.16 -3.52
CA ASN A 101 13.28 -2.74 -3.32
C ASN A 101 12.53 -2.50 -2.00
N ILE A 102 11.42 -3.22 -1.78
CA ILE A 102 10.63 -3.13 -0.55
C ILE A 102 11.49 -3.39 0.70
N GLN A 103 12.38 -4.38 0.65
CA GLN A 103 13.31 -4.68 1.74
C GLN A 103 14.30 -3.55 2.01
N LEU A 104 14.79 -2.85 0.98
CA LEU A 104 15.63 -1.67 1.14
C LEU A 104 14.89 -0.57 1.91
N THR A 105 13.64 -0.28 1.55
CA THR A 105 12.84 0.73 2.26
C THR A 105 12.55 0.37 3.72
N TYR A 106 12.49 -0.92 4.09
CA TYR A 106 12.35 -1.31 5.50
C TYR A 106 13.58 -1.00 6.33
N ASN A 107 14.77 -1.11 5.72
CA ASN A 107 16.01 -0.77 6.41
C ASN A 107 16.13 0.76 6.58
N ASP A 108 15.63 1.52 5.61
CA ASP A 108 15.69 2.98 5.61
C ASP A 108 14.58 3.61 6.48
N PHE A 109 13.39 3.00 6.55
CA PHE A 109 12.22 3.53 7.25
C PHE A 109 11.46 2.43 8.02
N PRO A 110 11.07 2.65 9.29
CA PRO A 110 10.38 1.66 10.13
C PRO A 110 8.92 1.33 9.73
N ILE A 111 8.53 1.51 8.47
CA ILE A 111 7.21 1.13 7.95
C ILE A 111 7.28 -0.34 7.54
N GLN A 112 7.28 -1.23 8.52
CA GLN A 112 7.62 -2.64 8.30
C GLN A 112 6.50 -3.43 7.62
N ASN A 113 6.90 -4.40 6.78
CA ASN A 113 6.09 -5.61 6.63
C ASN A 113 6.27 -6.45 7.87
N ASP A 114 5.17 -6.85 8.47
CA ASP A 114 5.19 -7.71 9.64
C ASP A 114 5.26 -9.21 9.24
N PHE A 115 5.54 -9.49 7.98
CA PHE A 115 5.67 -10.82 7.39
C PHE A 115 7.11 -11.06 6.90
N ASN A 116 7.65 -12.25 7.17
CA ASN A 116 8.93 -12.67 6.62
C ASN A 116 8.71 -13.45 5.30
N TYR A 117 8.95 -12.79 4.18
CA TYR A 117 8.76 -13.36 2.84
C TYR A 117 9.99 -14.06 2.27
N GLY A 118 11.14 -13.97 2.95
CA GLY A 118 12.42 -14.39 2.37
C GLY A 118 12.81 -13.55 1.16
N TYR A 119 13.23 -14.20 0.07
CA TYR A 119 13.80 -13.52 -1.11
C TYR A 119 12.77 -12.97 -2.09
N SER A 120 11.52 -13.46 -2.05
CA SER A 120 10.47 -13.01 -2.98
C SER A 120 9.11 -13.08 -2.30
N ILE A 121 8.45 -11.92 -2.22
CA ILE A 121 7.05 -11.80 -1.81
C ILE A 121 6.20 -12.55 -2.86
N PRO A 122 5.37 -13.52 -2.46
CA PRO A 122 4.53 -14.26 -3.39
C PRO A 122 3.31 -13.44 -3.80
N ASN A 123 2.54 -13.99 -4.76
CA ASN A 123 1.18 -13.50 -5.04
C ASN A 123 0.28 -13.72 -3.82
N SER A 124 -0.83 -12.99 -3.77
CA SER A 124 -1.79 -13.06 -2.66
C SER A 124 -2.19 -14.51 -2.37
N THR A 125 -2.00 -14.95 -1.13
CA THR A 125 -2.58 -16.18 -0.59
C THR A 125 -3.37 -15.86 0.67
N SER A 126 -4.37 -16.68 1.01
CA SER A 126 -5.09 -16.58 2.28
C SER A 126 -4.71 -17.76 3.18
N ASN A 127 -4.63 -17.50 4.48
CA ASN A 127 -4.45 -18.49 5.52
C ASN A 127 -5.56 -18.33 6.56
N PRO A 128 -6.01 -19.43 7.19
CA PRO A 128 -6.89 -19.35 8.35
C PRO A 128 -6.26 -18.48 9.44
N PHE A 129 -7.05 -17.58 10.02
CA PHE A 129 -6.65 -16.72 11.10
C PHE A 129 -7.76 -16.60 12.13
N THR A 130 -7.35 -16.54 13.38
CA THR A 130 -8.27 -16.54 14.49
C THR A 130 -8.01 -15.31 15.36
N THR A 131 -9.07 -14.62 15.74
CA THR A 131 -9.01 -13.40 16.53
C THR A 131 -10.15 -13.38 17.56
N GLU A 132 -10.01 -12.58 18.61
CA GLU A 132 -10.96 -12.56 19.71
C GLU A 132 -11.87 -11.34 19.64
N SER A 133 -13.15 -11.56 19.95
CA SER A 133 -14.11 -10.47 20.17
C SER A 133 -14.34 -10.25 21.65
N VAL A 134 -14.48 -8.96 22.00
CA VAL A 134 -14.60 -8.55 23.40
C VAL A 134 -16.07 -8.31 23.77
N ASN A 135 -16.91 -7.84 22.84
CA ASN A 135 -18.31 -7.48 23.10
C ASN A 135 -19.24 -7.94 21.96
N PRO A 136 -20.53 -8.16 22.24
CA PRO A 136 -21.55 -8.33 21.20
C PRO A 136 -21.73 -7.04 20.37
N ASP A 137 -21.53 -7.14 19.07
CA ASP A 137 -21.79 -6.08 18.07
C ASP A 137 -21.71 -6.70 16.66
N TYR A 138 -22.06 -5.94 15.63
CA TYR A 138 -21.63 -6.22 14.26
C TYR A 138 -20.22 -5.65 14.05
N TYR A 139 -19.31 -6.43 13.47
CA TYR A 139 -17.92 -6.04 13.25
C TYR A 139 -17.53 -6.16 11.78
N GLY A 140 -16.83 -5.16 11.28
CA GLY A 140 -15.98 -5.30 10.10
C GLY A 140 -14.60 -5.82 10.50
N ILE A 141 -14.10 -6.77 9.74
CA ILE A 141 -12.76 -7.35 9.88
C ILE A 141 -11.89 -6.74 8.79
N PHE A 142 -10.84 -6.04 9.20
CA PHE A 142 -9.95 -5.30 8.30
C PHE A 142 -8.54 -5.83 8.39
N GLN A 143 -7.84 -5.84 7.25
CA GLN A 143 -6.40 -6.09 7.21
C GLN A 143 -5.68 -4.88 6.60
N GLN A 144 -4.57 -4.47 7.21
CA GLN A 144 -3.76 -3.39 6.67
C GLN A 144 -3.00 -3.83 5.41
N LYS A 145 -2.84 -2.89 4.49
CA LYS A 145 -2.00 -2.98 3.31
C LYS A 145 -1.04 -1.80 3.27
N ILE A 146 0.15 -2.03 2.71
CA ILE A 146 1.10 -0.97 2.37
C ILE A 146 1.13 -0.86 0.85
N GLN A 147 0.89 0.34 0.34
CA GLN A 147 1.08 0.65 -1.07
C GLN A 147 2.46 1.28 -1.26
N TYR A 148 3.14 0.85 -2.31
CA TYR A 148 4.43 1.38 -2.76
C TYR A 148 4.25 2.07 -4.11
N MET A 149 4.92 3.20 -4.25
CA MET A 149 5.02 3.93 -5.49
C MET A 149 6.39 3.73 -6.11
N TYR A 150 6.39 3.39 -7.38
CA TYR A 150 7.56 3.21 -8.22
C TYR A 150 7.54 4.24 -9.32
N ARG A 151 8.62 4.99 -9.50
CA ARG A 151 8.70 6.15 -10.40
C ARG A 151 9.90 6.04 -11.33
N PHE A 152 9.61 6.15 -12.63
CA PHE A 152 10.56 6.31 -13.72
C PHE A 152 10.70 7.80 -14.06
N SER A 153 11.93 8.26 -14.25
CA SER A 153 12.22 9.60 -14.77
C SER A 153 12.40 9.55 -16.28
N GLU A 154 11.80 10.50 -17.02
CA GLU A 154 12.00 10.66 -18.47
C GLU A 154 13.46 10.94 -18.82
N ALA A 155 14.23 11.49 -17.87
CA ALA A 155 15.67 11.73 -18.03
C ALA A 155 16.51 10.45 -18.06
N GLU A 156 16.00 9.35 -17.50
CA GLU A 156 16.74 8.09 -17.34
C GLU A 156 16.11 6.92 -18.11
N ASN A 157 14.85 7.08 -18.54
CA ASN A 157 14.06 6.01 -19.14
C ASN A 157 13.32 6.50 -20.38
N ASP A 158 13.33 5.68 -21.44
CA ASP A 158 12.42 5.87 -22.56
C ASP A 158 10.99 5.46 -22.18
N PHE A 159 10.10 6.44 -22.07
CA PHE A 159 8.71 6.24 -21.66
C PHE A 159 7.90 5.42 -22.66
N ALA A 160 8.23 5.44 -23.95
CA ALA A 160 7.54 4.60 -24.92
C ALA A 160 7.79 3.11 -24.61
N THR A 161 9.05 2.77 -24.34
CA THR A 161 9.44 1.41 -23.94
C THR A 161 8.83 1.02 -22.59
N VAL A 162 8.97 1.86 -21.56
CA VAL A 162 8.41 1.56 -20.22
C VAL A 162 6.90 1.34 -20.30
N ARG A 163 6.17 2.21 -21.01
CA ARG A 163 4.71 2.08 -21.20
C ARG A 163 4.36 0.73 -21.83
N ALA A 164 5.01 0.38 -22.93
CA ALA A 164 4.76 -0.87 -23.64
C ALA A 164 4.99 -2.09 -22.73
N GLU A 165 6.01 -2.06 -21.87
CA GLU A 165 6.26 -3.15 -20.93
C GLU A 165 5.24 -3.21 -19.78
N LEU A 166 4.79 -2.06 -19.24
CA LEU A 166 3.72 -2.03 -18.25
C LEU A 166 2.40 -2.58 -18.83
N GLU A 167 2.05 -2.22 -20.06
CA GLU A 167 0.84 -2.69 -20.74
C GLU A 167 0.88 -4.20 -21.03
N LYS A 168 2.04 -4.76 -21.39
CA LYS A 168 2.23 -6.22 -21.53
C LYS A 168 1.99 -6.97 -20.22
N LEU A 169 2.17 -6.30 -19.08
CA LEU A 169 1.88 -6.86 -17.75
C LEU A 169 0.42 -6.67 -17.34
N GLY A 170 -0.43 -6.13 -18.23
CA GLY A 170 -1.84 -5.90 -17.97
C GLY A 170 -2.14 -4.63 -17.17
N MET A 171 -1.14 -3.76 -16.95
CA MET A 171 -1.35 -2.48 -16.29
C MET A 171 -2.03 -1.48 -17.23
N VAL A 172 -2.92 -0.65 -16.69
CA VAL A 172 -3.73 0.30 -17.48
C VAL A 172 -3.44 1.74 -17.07
N GLU A 173 -3.19 2.63 -18.04
CA GLU A 173 -2.95 4.05 -17.79
C GLU A 173 -4.18 4.73 -17.15
N GLY A 174 -3.95 5.57 -16.15
CA GLY A 174 -5.01 6.21 -15.37
C GLY A 174 -5.66 5.30 -14.33
N LYS A 175 -5.27 4.01 -14.27
CA LYS A 175 -5.67 3.06 -13.24
C LYS A 175 -4.45 2.57 -12.44
N SER A 176 -3.62 1.74 -13.07
CA SER A 176 -2.46 1.08 -12.45
C SER A 176 -1.19 1.94 -12.52
N TYR A 177 -1.07 2.77 -13.55
CA TYR A 177 0.04 3.70 -13.73
C TYR A 177 -0.43 5.04 -14.29
N SER A 178 0.37 6.09 -14.12
CA SER A 178 0.07 7.42 -14.67
C SER A 178 1.36 8.23 -14.87
N THR A 179 1.22 9.40 -15.49
CA THR A 179 2.33 10.35 -15.69
C THR A 179 2.08 11.64 -14.92
N TYR A 180 3.16 12.26 -14.46
CA TYR A 180 3.14 13.52 -13.72
C TYR A 180 4.38 14.34 -14.06
N THR A 181 4.17 15.60 -14.40
CA THR A 181 5.25 16.57 -14.56
C THR A 181 5.34 17.42 -13.30
N ASP A 182 6.52 17.44 -12.68
CA ASP A 182 6.76 18.17 -11.45
C ASP A 182 6.92 19.68 -11.65
N THR A 183 7.17 20.41 -10.57
CA THR A 183 7.39 21.87 -10.63
C THR A 183 8.68 22.28 -11.31
N LYS A 184 9.63 21.36 -11.51
CA LYS A 184 10.89 21.56 -12.22
C LYS A 184 10.79 21.17 -13.70
N ASN A 185 9.59 20.85 -14.17
CA ASN A 185 9.31 20.42 -15.53
C ASN A 185 9.97 19.08 -15.91
N VAL A 186 10.19 18.21 -14.91
CA VAL A 186 10.60 16.81 -15.13
C VAL A 186 9.35 15.95 -15.17
N THR A 187 9.19 15.17 -16.25
CA THR A 187 8.10 14.21 -16.37
C THR A 187 8.51 12.88 -15.75
N TYR A 188 7.60 12.34 -14.95
CA TYR A 188 7.72 11.04 -14.32
C TYR A 188 6.57 10.14 -14.75
N MET A 189 6.87 8.87 -14.96
CA MET A 189 5.86 7.81 -15.05
C MET A 189 5.91 7.02 -13.76
N PHE A 190 4.78 6.69 -13.17
CA PHE A 190 4.75 5.92 -11.93
C PHE A 190 3.68 4.85 -11.96
N TYR A 191 3.95 3.75 -11.26
CA TYR A 191 3.00 2.68 -11.00
C TYR A 191 2.96 2.33 -9.52
N LEU A 192 1.88 1.68 -9.11
CA LEU A 192 1.61 1.33 -7.72
C LEU A 192 1.57 -0.19 -7.55
N VAL A 193 2.14 -0.67 -6.45
CA VAL A 193 1.98 -2.07 -6.00
C VAL A 193 1.58 -2.07 -4.54
N GLU A 194 0.89 -3.11 -4.11
CA GLU A 194 0.49 -3.24 -2.71
C GLU A 194 0.89 -4.59 -2.12
N VAL A 195 1.19 -4.59 -0.83
CA VAL A 195 1.52 -5.79 -0.06
C VAL A 195 0.68 -5.82 1.20
N HIS A 196 0.18 -7.01 1.56
CA HIS A 196 -0.54 -7.22 2.81
C HIS A 196 0.41 -7.11 4.01
N LYS A 197 -0.06 -6.50 5.10
CA LYS A 197 0.63 -6.42 6.39
C LYS A 197 0.01 -7.40 7.38
N ASN A 198 0.79 -7.92 8.33
CA ASN A 198 0.33 -8.87 9.35
C ASN A 198 -0.43 -8.15 10.50
N ALA A 199 -1.40 -7.32 10.13
CA ALA A 199 -2.18 -6.52 11.06
C ALA A 199 -3.66 -6.63 10.69
N VAL A 200 -4.36 -7.52 11.40
CA VAL A 200 -5.82 -7.73 11.30
C VAL A 200 -6.49 -7.05 12.47
N MET A 201 -7.57 -6.30 12.21
CA MET A 201 -8.29 -5.48 13.17
C MET A 201 -9.79 -5.77 13.09
N LEU A 202 -10.44 -5.78 14.25
CA LEU A 202 -11.90 -5.82 14.36
C LEU A 202 -12.39 -4.42 14.70
N ILE A 203 -13.26 -3.88 13.86
CA ILE A 203 -13.84 -2.56 14.04
C ILE A 203 -15.35 -2.70 14.14
N PRO A 204 -15.98 -2.27 15.26
CA PRO A 204 -17.43 -2.29 15.41
C PRO A 204 -18.14 -1.50 14.30
N ALA A 205 -19.34 -1.91 13.90
CA ALA A 205 -20.13 -1.35 12.81
C ALA A 205 -20.35 0.16 12.92
N SER A 206 -20.58 0.62 14.16
CA SER A 206 -20.70 2.04 14.52
C SER A 206 -19.48 2.87 14.10
N LYS A 207 -18.33 2.23 13.87
CA LYS A 207 -17.08 2.84 13.38
C LYS A 207 -16.64 2.33 12.00
N ALA A 208 -17.18 1.19 11.54
CA ALA A 208 -16.76 0.50 10.32
C ALA A 208 -17.56 0.89 9.06
N TRP A 209 -18.74 1.51 9.19
CA TRP A 209 -19.66 1.74 8.06
C TRP A 209 -19.04 2.56 6.90
N ASN A 210 -18.02 3.37 7.17
CA ASN A 210 -17.28 4.14 6.16
C ASN A 210 -15.82 3.68 5.98
N ALA A 211 -15.48 2.46 6.42
CA ALA A 211 -14.09 2.04 6.62
C ALA A 211 -13.44 1.21 5.51
N GLY A 212 -14.23 0.70 4.56
CA GLY A 212 -13.73 -0.10 3.44
C GLY A 212 -13.03 0.76 2.38
N ILE A 213 -11.71 0.94 2.49
CA ILE A 213 -10.92 1.51 1.40
C ILE A 213 -10.53 0.41 0.42
N THR A 214 -10.93 0.59 -0.83
CA THR A 214 -10.52 -0.28 -1.94
C THR A 214 -9.21 0.22 -2.52
N PHE A 215 -8.47 -0.69 -3.14
CA PHE A 215 -7.27 -0.32 -3.87
C PHE A 215 -7.58 0.71 -4.97
N ASP A 216 -8.67 0.53 -5.73
CA ASP A 216 -9.12 1.50 -6.74
C ASP A 216 -9.34 2.91 -6.14
N PHE A 217 -9.87 3.02 -4.92
CA PHE A 217 -10.01 4.32 -4.25
C PHE A 217 -8.66 4.97 -3.96
N VAL A 218 -7.69 4.19 -3.47
CA VAL A 218 -6.33 4.66 -3.20
C VAL A 218 -5.64 5.04 -4.51
N GLN A 219 -5.68 4.17 -5.52
CA GLN A 219 -5.11 4.42 -6.85
C GLN A 219 -5.69 5.67 -7.49
N ASN A 220 -7.01 5.88 -7.44
CA ASN A 220 -7.63 7.09 -7.98
C ASN A 220 -7.13 8.39 -7.31
N SER A 221 -6.58 8.30 -6.09
CA SER A 221 -5.94 9.45 -5.44
C SER A 221 -4.59 9.83 -6.08
N PHE A 222 -3.94 8.89 -6.79
CA PHE A 222 -2.67 9.08 -7.48
C PHE A 222 -2.80 9.13 -9.01
N CYS A 223 -3.61 8.26 -9.60
CA CYS A 223 -3.76 8.05 -11.04
C CYS A 223 -5.05 8.67 -11.62
N GLY A 224 -5.98 9.09 -10.77
CA GLY A 224 -7.30 9.55 -11.20
C GLY A 224 -7.29 10.92 -11.90
N SER A 225 -8.37 11.20 -12.64
CA SER A 225 -8.53 12.41 -13.46
C SER A 225 -8.62 13.72 -12.68
N ASN A 226 -8.76 13.67 -11.35
CA ASN A 226 -8.83 14.86 -10.51
C ASN A 226 -7.43 15.43 -10.23
N LYS A 227 -6.95 16.24 -11.18
CA LYS A 227 -5.60 16.83 -11.18
C LYS A 227 -5.24 17.65 -9.93
N SER A 228 -6.20 18.17 -9.17
CA SER A 228 -5.91 18.96 -7.95
C SER A 228 -5.53 18.07 -6.76
N ARG A 229 -6.21 16.94 -6.56
CA ARG A 229 -5.81 15.91 -5.57
C ARG A 229 -4.50 15.23 -5.96
N GLN A 230 -4.36 14.89 -7.23
CA GLN A 230 -3.14 14.29 -7.77
C GLN A 230 -1.93 15.21 -7.53
N LYS A 231 -2.04 16.52 -7.77
CA LYS A 231 -0.98 17.49 -7.48
C LYS A 231 -0.61 17.59 -6.00
N VAL A 232 -1.57 17.46 -5.07
CA VAL A 232 -1.24 17.48 -3.64
C VAL A 232 -0.50 16.21 -3.25
N VAL A 233 -1.02 15.05 -3.65
CA VAL A 233 -0.42 13.75 -3.34
C VAL A 233 0.96 13.57 -3.97
N LEU A 234 1.16 14.07 -5.20
CA LEU A 234 2.44 13.98 -5.91
C LEU A 234 3.42 15.09 -5.51
N ARG A 235 2.96 16.28 -5.08
CA ARG A 235 3.86 17.27 -4.43
C ARG A 235 4.44 16.76 -3.11
N LEU A 236 3.68 15.94 -2.38
CA LEU A 236 4.20 15.23 -1.20
C LEU A 236 5.13 14.05 -1.56
N ALA A 237 5.24 13.75 -2.85
CA ALA A 237 6.23 12.84 -3.43
C ALA A 237 7.40 13.59 -4.11
N ASP A 238 7.49 14.92 -4.07
CA ASP A 238 8.63 15.67 -4.63
C ASP A 238 9.91 15.60 -3.76
N CYS A 239 10.08 14.55 -2.96
CA CYS A 239 11.31 14.27 -2.22
C CYS A 239 12.25 13.38 -3.06
N ASP A 240 12.72 13.90 -4.19
CA ASP A 240 13.89 13.33 -4.85
C ASP A 240 15.08 13.33 -3.87
N PRO A 241 15.84 12.22 -3.74
CA PRO A 241 17.06 12.23 -2.93
C PRO A 241 17.99 13.31 -3.48
N LYS A 242 18.39 14.24 -2.61
CA LYS A 242 19.47 15.19 -2.90
C LYS A 242 20.80 14.46 -3.05
#